data_AF-E3N0T6-F1
#
_entry.id   AF-E3N0T6-F1
#
_cell.length_a   1.000
_cell.length_b   1.000
_cell.length_c   1.000
_cell.angle_alpha   90.00
_cell.angle_beta   90.00
_cell.angle_gamma   90.00
#
_symmetry.space_group_name_H-M   'P 1'
#
loop_
_entity.id
_entity.type
_entity.pdbx_description
1 polymer ?
#
loop_
_entity_poly.entity_id
_entity_poly.type
_entity_poly.pdbx_seq_one_letter_code
_entity_poly.pdbx_strand_id
1 'polypeptide(L)'
;MTTAFPLLRLPYLVLMPILEQMEFMERIALSVLSKRARTFVKLLKMKCNYINLKLKDDRVEMKVLFDNSEELNVDMYTNRFKVDLRYGKDYISWWPGPLPPTDNVLPIMDVTHCKSIKKLIFPKVSEYNPNYNALIPLLKKLPKIDELIVEHTTSWGFSPDSPLLKVLRIVLPVSSAVTISDHVRKPKYLREIFKGNFDAVSVYRHKVSSQ
;
A
#
# COMPACT_ATOMS: atom_id res chain seq x y z
N MET A 1 -17.31 -26.87 -24.86
CA MET A 1 -16.26 -25.96 -24.36
C MET A 1 -16.61 -24.55 -24.79
N THR A 2 -16.88 -23.63 -23.87
CA THR A 2 -17.02 -22.21 -24.17
C THR A 2 -15.64 -21.56 -24.22
N THR A 3 -15.24 -21.05 -25.38
CA THR A 3 -14.05 -20.19 -25.49
C THR A 3 -14.36 -18.84 -24.88
N ALA A 4 -13.54 -18.39 -23.92
CA ALA A 4 -13.73 -17.08 -23.29
C ALA A 4 -13.61 -15.96 -24.34
N PHE A 5 -14.55 -15.01 -24.32
CA PHE A 5 -14.55 -13.89 -25.27
C PHE A 5 -13.23 -13.11 -25.17
N PRO A 6 -12.48 -12.93 -26.26
CA PRO A 6 -11.10 -12.46 -26.21
C PRO A 6 -11.03 -10.92 -26.12
N LEU A 7 -11.67 -10.32 -25.11
CA LEU A 7 -11.81 -8.87 -24.89
C LEU A 7 -10.51 -8.09 -25.14
N LEU A 8 -9.40 -8.53 -24.55
CA LEU A 8 -8.09 -7.87 -24.66
C LEU A 8 -7.46 -7.99 -26.07
N ARG A 9 -8.01 -8.78 -26.99
CA ARG A 9 -7.59 -8.89 -28.40
C ARG A 9 -8.40 -7.98 -29.34
N LEU A 10 -9.46 -7.33 -28.88
CA LEU A 10 -10.26 -6.42 -29.71
C LEU A 10 -9.43 -5.23 -30.21
N PRO A 11 -9.80 -4.62 -31.36
CA PRO A 11 -9.29 -3.33 -31.78
C PRO A 11 -9.57 -2.25 -30.74
N TYR A 12 -8.62 -1.31 -30.56
CA TYR A 12 -8.68 -0.26 -29.55
C TYR A 12 -10.01 0.54 -29.55
N LEU A 13 -10.50 0.89 -30.74
CA LEU A 13 -11.74 1.66 -30.93
C LEU A 13 -13.00 0.92 -30.43
N VAL A 14 -12.99 -0.41 -30.39
CA VAL A 14 -14.09 -1.23 -29.87
C VAL A 14 -13.90 -1.52 -28.38
N LEU A 15 -12.65 -1.65 -27.94
CA LEU A 15 -12.33 -1.95 -26.55
C LEU A 15 -12.57 -0.77 -25.60
N MET A 16 -12.28 0.47 -26.00
CA MET A 16 -12.45 1.63 -25.10
C MET A 16 -13.90 1.84 -24.61
N PRO A 17 -14.94 1.86 -25.46
CA PRO A 17 -16.33 1.98 -25.00
C PRO A 17 -16.74 0.89 -24.00
N ILE A 18 -16.23 -0.34 -24.17
CA ILE A 18 -16.51 -1.45 -23.24
C ILE A 18 -15.87 -1.18 -21.87
N LEU A 19 -14.61 -0.70 -21.84
CA LEU A 19 -13.92 -0.33 -20.61
C LEU A 19 -14.50 0.91 -19.92
N GLU A 20 -15.13 1.81 -20.70
CA GLU A 20 -15.85 2.98 -20.22
C GLU A 20 -17.24 2.63 -19.67
N GLN A 21 -17.82 1.48 -20.07
CA GLN A 21 -19.08 0.95 -19.56
C GLN A 21 -18.92 -0.03 -18.37
N MET A 22 -17.79 -0.73 -18.25
CA MET A 22 -17.49 -1.60 -17.09
C MET A 22 -17.63 -0.87 -15.76
N GLU A 23 -18.01 -1.56 -14.70
CA GLU A 23 -18.10 -0.94 -13.38
C GLU A 23 -16.74 -0.49 -12.85
N PHE A 24 -16.77 0.47 -11.93
CA PHE A 24 -15.60 1.04 -11.27
C PHE A 24 -14.66 -0.07 -10.73
N MET A 25 -15.23 -1.04 -10.01
CA MET A 25 -14.52 -2.15 -9.39
C MET A 25 -14.02 -3.19 -10.40
N GLU A 26 -14.76 -3.43 -11.49
CA GLU A 26 -14.33 -4.30 -12.59
C GLU A 26 -13.08 -3.76 -13.29
N ARG A 27 -12.99 -2.44 -13.51
CA ARG A 27 -11.80 -1.80 -14.11
C ARG A 27 -10.55 -2.07 -13.26
N ILE A 28 -10.66 -1.93 -11.93
CA ILE A 28 -9.57 -2.21 -10.99
C ILE A 28 -9.20 -3.70 -11.00
N ALA A 29 -10.19 -4.60 -10.90
CA ALA A 29 -9.98 -6.04 -10.95
C ALA A 29 -9.34 -6.49 -12.29
N LEU A 30 -9.76 -5.93 -13.41
CA LEU A 30 -9.18 -6.18 -14.74
C LEU A 30 -7.72 -5.71 -14.83
N SER A 31 -7.38 -4.57 -14.21
CA SER A 31 -6.03 -3.99 -14.26
C SER A 31 -4.93 -4.85 -13.63
N VAL A 32 -5.28 -5.70 -12.66
CA VAL A 32 -4.32 -6.60 -12.00
C VAL A 32 -4.08 -7.89 -12.79
N LEU A 33 -5.02 -8.34 -13.62
CA LEU A 33 -4.95 -9.65 -14.31
C LEU A 33 -3.78 -9.77 -15.30
N SER A 34 -3.37 -8.68 -15.95
CA SER A 34 -2.21 -8.70 -16.85
C SER A 34 -1.65 -7.32 -17.14
N LYS A 35 -0.38 -7.25 -17.59
CA LYS A 35 0.24 -6.02 -18.10
C LYS A 35 -0.60 -5.37 -19.22
N ARG A 36 -1.13 -6.18 -20.16
CA ARG A 36 -1.94 -5.69 -21.30
C ARG A 36 -3.29 -5.12 -20.85
N ALA A 37 -3.97 -5.78 -19.90
CA ALA A 37 -5.20 -5.26 -19.32
C ALA A 37 -4.96 -3.91 -18.62
N ARG A 38 -3.91 -3.83 -17.81
CA ARG A 38 -3.47 -2.59 -17.15
C ARG A 38 -3.20 -1.45 -18.14
N THR A 39 -2.50 -1.74 -19.25
CA THR A 39 -2.22 -0.74 -20.29
C THR A 39 -3.50 -0.11 -20.82
N PHE A 40 -4.56 -0.90 -21.08
CA PHE A 40 -5.83 -0.36 -21.53
C PHE A 40 -6.60 0.38 -20.43
N VAL A 41 -6.74 -0.19 -19.22
CA VAL A 41 -7.44 0.47 -18.10
C VAL A 41 -6.78 1.80 -17.72
N LYS A 42 -5.45 1.92 -17.84
CA LYS A 42 -4.72 3.18 -17.61
C LYS A 42 -5.15 4.31 -18.56
N LEU A 43 -5.63 4.00 -19.76
CA LEU A 43 -6.09 4.99 -20.74
C LEU A 43 -7.41 5.67 -20.36
N LEU A 44 -8.17 5.10 -19.42
CA LEU A 44 -9.34 5.72 -18.80
C LEU A 44 -8.99 6.93 -17.91
N LYS A 45 -7.70 7.19 -17.63
CA LYS A 45 -7.19 8.36 -16.89
C LYS A 45 -7.87 8.59 -15.52
N MET A 46 -8.22 7.50 -14.84
CA MET A 46 -8.74 7.55 -13.46
C MET A 46 -7.72 8.27 -12.57
N LYS A 47 -8.12 9.37 -11.93
CA LYS A 47 -7.26 10.14 -11.00
C LYS A 47 -7.64 9.83 -9.57
N CYS A 48 -6.64 9.72 -8.70
CA CYS A 48 -6.86 9.77 -7.26
C CYS A 48 -6.14 10.98 -6.63
N ASN A 49 -6.74 11.52 -5.57
CA ASN A 49 -6.14 12.55 -4.72
C ASN A 49 -4.88 12.05 -4.01
N TYR A 50 -4.94 10.85 -3.41
CA TYR A 50 -3.80 10.24 -2.73
C TYR A 50 -4.00 8.74 -2.44
N ILE A 51 -2.87 8.08 -2.13
CA ILE A 51 -2.82 6.71 -1.64
C ILE A 51 -2.17 6.67 -0.26
N ASN A 52 -2.79 5.95 0.67
CA ASN A 52 -2.22 5.58 1.96
C ASN A 52 -2.04 4.06 2.02
N LEU A 53 -0.93 3.58 2.59
CA LEU A 53 -0.67 2.16 2.85
C LEU A 53 -0.53 1.93 4.36
N LYS A 54 -1.10 0.85 4.91
CA LYS A 54 -0.93 0.42 6.29
C LYS A 54 -0.53 -1.06 6.36
N LEU A 55 0.60 -1.35 7.00
CA LEU A 55 1.26 -2.66 6.95
C LEU A 55 0.98 -3.48 8.23
N LYS A 56 -0.11 -4.23 8.26
CA LYS A 56 -0.46 -5.11 9.39
C LYS A 56 0.28 -6.45 9.30
N ASP A 57 0.28 -7.16 10.42
CA ASP A 57 0.97 -8.44 10.61
C ASP A 57 0.48 -9.50 9.59
N ASP A 58 -0.81 -9.49 9.23
CA ASP A 58 -1.46 -10.45 8.33
C ASP A 58 -1.81 -9.91 6.93
N ARG A 59 -1.77 -8.58 6.73
CA ARG A 59 -2.23 -7.94 5.48
C ARG A 59 -1.64 -6.55 5.24
N VAL A 60 -1.56 -6.16 3.97
CA VAL A 60 -1.38 -4.76 3.58
C VAL A 60 -2.74 -4.15 3.27
N GLU A 61 -3.09 -3.08 3.98
CA GLU A 61 -4.27 -2.27 3.69
C GLU A 61 -3.84 -1.09 2.81
N MET A 62 -4.50 -0.90 1.67
CA MET A 62 -4.26 0.20 0.75
C MET A 62 -5.57 0.99 0.60
N LYS A 63 -5.52 2.28 0.94
CA LYS A 63 -6.63 3.23 0.76
C LYS A 63 -6.29 4.19 -0.35
N VAL A 64 -7.19 4.34 -1.32
CA VAL A 64 -7.09 5.30 -2.42
C VAL A 64 -8.28 6.25 -2.33
N LEU A 65 -8.03 7.56 -2.12
CA LEU A 65 -9.08 8.58 -2.12
C LEU A 65 -9.14 9.23 -3.51
N PHE A 66 -10.35 9.40 -4.04
CA PHE A 66 -10.60 9.98 -5.37
C PHE A 66 -11.12 11.41 -5.30
N ASP A 67 -11.19 12.09 -6.45
CA ASP A 67 -11.55 13.52 -6.56
C ASP A 67 -12.99 13.78 -6.09
N ASN A 68 -13.88 12.80 -6.22
CA ASN A 68 -15.26 12.78 -5.72
C ASN A 68 -15.38 12.43 -4.22
N SER A 69 -14.27 12.33 -3.49
CA SER A 69 -14.19 11.90 -2.08
C SER A 69 -14.59 10.44 -1.79
N GLU A 70 -14.73 9.58 -2.81
CA GLU A 70 -14.92 8.14 -2.60
C GLU A 70 -13.59 7.46 -2.25
N GLU A 71 -13.65 6.44 -1.38
CA GLU A 71 -12.50 5.63 -0.98
C GLU A 71 -12.57 4.20 -1.55
N LEU A 72 -11.58 3.83 -2.37
CA LEU A 72 -11.27 2.42 -2.63
C LEU A 72 -10.40 1.89 -1.49
N ASN A 73 -10.88 0.85 -0.82
CA ASN A 73 -10.19 0.13 0.22
C ASN A 73 -9.75 -1.24 -0.32
N VAL A 74 -8.48 -1.58 -0.20
CA VAL A 74 -7.88 -2.81 -0.73
C VAL A 74 -7.14 -3.55 0.38
N ASP A 75 -7.63 -4.72 0.80
CA ASP A 75 -6.98 -5.54 1.84
C ASP A 75 -6.28 -6.74 1.20
N MET A 76 -4.95 -6.78 1.29
CA MET A 76 -4.08 -7.78 0.65
C MET A 76 -3.54 -8.75 1.70
N TYR A 77 -4.28 -9.84 1.95
CA TYR A 77 -4.03 -10.82 3.01
C TYR A 77 -2.88 -11.77 2.66
N THR A 78 -1.73 -11.62 3.33
CA THR A 78 -0.52 -12.42 3.07
C THR A 78 -0.69 -13.87 3.55
N ASN A 79 -1.42 -14.08 4.64
CA ASN A 79 -1.68 -15.40 5.23
C ASN A 79 -2.69 -16.25 4.41
N ARG A 80 -3.66 -15.62 3.74
CA ARG A 80 -4.77 -16.26 3.04
C ARG A 80 -4.63 -16.26 1.51
N PHE A 81 -3.58 -15.62 0.98
CA PHE A 81 -3.38 -15.38 -0.45
C PHE A 81 -4.66 -14.84 -1.13
N LYS A 82 -5.25 -13.80 -0.53
CA LYS A 82 -6.54 -13.21 -0.93
C LYS A 82 -6.43 -11.69 -1.02
N VAL A 83 -7.12 -11.10 -1.98
CA VAL A 83 -7.31 -9.64 -2.08
C VAL A 83 -8.80 -9.35 -1.97
N ASP A 84 -9.16 -8.39 -1.12
CA ASP A 84 -10.48 -7.78 -1.05
C ASP A 84 -10.40 -6.36 -1.62
N LEU A 85 -11.40 -5.96 -2.42
CA LEU A 85 -11.72 -4.57 -2.74
C LEU A 85 -13.04 -4.20 -2.06
N ARG A 86 -13.14 -2.97 -1.56
CA ARG A 86 -14.35 -2.35 -1.02
C ARG A 86 -14.47 -0.91 -1.52
N TYR A 87 -15.64 -0.52 -2.00
CA TYR A 87 -15.88 0.78 -2.65
C TYR A 87 -17.36 1.14 -2.49
N GLY A 88 -17.69 2.18 -1.71
CA GLY A 88 -19.07 2.45 -1.32
C GLY A 88 -19.72 1.27 -0.60
N LYS A 89 -20.67 0.59 -1.25
CA LYS A 89 -21.30 -0.67 -0.78
C LYS A 89 -20.76 -1.92 -1.49
N ASP A 90 -19.97 -1.75 -2.53
CA ASP A 90 -19.58 -2.81 -3.45
C ASP A 90 -18.33 -3.54 -2.94
N TYR A 91 -18.28 -4.84 -3.21
CA TYR A 91 -17.24 -5.73 -2.71
C TYR A 91 -16.90 -6.80 -3.75
N ILE A 92 -15.60 -6.91 -4.06
CA ILE A 92 -15.05 -7.96 -4.92
C ILE A 92 -13.88 -8.59 -4.16
N SER A 93 -13.71 -9.90 -4.22
CA SER A 93 -12.49 -10.55 -3.72
C SER A 93 -12.06 -11.74 -4.57
N TRP A 94 -10.76 -11.90 -4.73
CA TRP A 94 -10.15 -13.00 -5.51
C TRP A 94 -8.86 -13.49 -4.86
N TRP A 95 -8.32 -14.56 -5.43
CA TRP A 95 -7.02 -15.15 -5.10
C TRP A 95 -6.07 -14.85 -6.28
N PRO A 96 -4.96 -14.12 -6.08
CA PRO A 96 -4.04 -13.72 -7.16
C PRO A 96 -3.16 -14.87 -7.69
N GLY A 97 -3.48 -16.11 -7.35
CA GLY A 97 -2.74 -17.30 -7.75
C GLY A 97 -1.32 -17.32 -7.15
N PRO A 98 -0.26 -17.54 -7.94
CA PRO A 98 1.11 -17.71 -7.43
C PRO A 98 1.80 -16.40 -7.05
N LEU A 99 1.19 -15.23 -7.32
CA LEU A 99 1.78 -13.93 -6.99
C LEU A 99 1.39 -13.50 -5.57
N PRO A 100 2.30 -12.87 -4.79
CA PRO A 100 1.96 -12.27 -3.52
C PRO A 100 0.81 -11.25 -3.67
N PRO A 101 -0.21 -11.25 -2.79
CA PRO A 101 -1.28 -10.26 -2.80
C PRO A 101 -0.79 -8.81 -2.79
N THR A 102 0.39 -8.56 -2.24
CA THR A 102 1.06 -7.25 -2.18
C THR A 102 1.58 -6.72 -3.52
N ASP A 103 1.77 -7.58 -4.54
CA ASP A 103 2.15 -7.12 -5.88
C ASP A 103 0.99 -6.39 -6.60
N ASN A 104 -0.21 -6.35 -6.01
CA ASN A 104 -1.36 -5.59 -6.53
C ASN A 104 -1.29 -4.07 -6.24
N VAL A 105 -0.41 -3.60 -5.34
CA VAL A 105 -0.24 -2.16 -5.05
C VAL A 105 0.15 -1.38 -6.32
N LEU A 106 1.22 -1.79 -6.99
CA LEU A 106 1.78 -1.07 -8.14
C LEU A 106 0.83 -1.02 -9.36
N PRO A 107 0.12 -2.10 -9.76
CA PRO A 107 -0.95 -2.02 -10.75
C PRO A 107 -1.99 -0.94 -10.45
N ILE A 108 -2.44 -0.86 -9.19
CA ILE A 108 -3.50 0.06 -8.78
C ILE A 108 -2.98 1.50 -8.79
N MET A 109 -1.75 1.76 -8.31
CA MET A 109 -1.08 3.06 -8.44
C MET A 109 -0.95 3.50 -9.92
N ASP A 110 -0.59 2.56 -10.81
CA ASP A 110 -0.33 2.81 -12.23
C ASP A 110 -1.59 3.16 -13.03
N VAL A 111 -2.77 2.60 -12.69
CA VAL A 111 -4.05 2.96 -13.33
C VAL A 111 -4.78 4.13 -12.69
N THR A 112 -4.50 4.43 -11.41
CA THR A 112 -4.99 5.65 -10.71
C THR A 112 -4.07 6.87 -10.91
N HIS A 113 -3.00 6.69 -11.70
CA HIS A 113 -1.98 7.70 -12.03
C HIS A 113 -1.27 8.32 -10.82
N CYS A 114 -1.28 7.63 -9.68
CA CYS A 114 -0.67 8.12 -8.44
C CYS A 114 0.86 7.98 -8.47
N LYS A 115 1.57 9.07 -8.14
CA LYS A 115 3.05 9.13 -8.24
C LYS A 115 3.78 9.02 -6.89
N SER A 116 3.08 9.23 -5.78
CA SER A 116 3.62 9.11 -4.42
C SER A 116 2.64 8.37 -3.50
N ILE A 117 3.11 8.03 -2.30
CA ILE A 117 2.29 7.50 -1.22
C ILE A 117 2.23 8.57 -0.13
N LYS A 118 1.03 9.10 0.14
CA LYS A 118 0.84 10.22 1.07
C LYS A 118 1.18 9.82 2.51
N LYS A 119 0.76 8.62 2.94
CA LYS A 119 1.12 8.02 4.23
C LYS A 119 1.48 6.54 4.07
N LEU A 120 2.68 6.15 4.47
CA LEU A 120 3.02 4.74 4.76
C LEU A 120 2.99 4.53 6.27
N ILE A 121 2.14 3.63 6.75
CA ILE A 121 1.85 3.45 8.17
C ILE A 121 2.31 2.06 8.63
N PHE A 122 3.25 2.03 9.58
CA PHE A 122 3.58 0.87 10.39
C PHE A 122 2.73 0.93 11.68
N PRO A 123 1.66 0.11 11.81
CA PRO A 123 0.80 0.09 12.99
C PRO A 123 1.52 -0.31 14.26
N LYS A 124 0.84 -0.10 15.40
CA LYS A 124 1.12 -0.85 16.63
C LYS A 124 1.05 -2.34 16.30
N VAL A 125 2.17 -3.02 16.44
CA VAL A 125 2.28 -4.46 16.22
C VAL A 125 1.51 -5.20 17.32
N SER A 126 0.75 -6.23 16.93
CA SER A 126 0.10 -7.16 17.87
C SER A 126 1.14 -8.10 18.48
N GLU A 127 2.06 -8.56 17.63
CA GLU A 127 3.10 -9.54 17.93
C GLU A 127 4.41 -8.86 18.38
N TYR A 128 5.22 -9.57 19.17
CA TYR A 128 6.52 -9.05 19.61
C TYR A 128 7.60 -9.06 18.50
N ASN A 129 7.37 -9.76 17.39
CA ASN A 129 8.36 -9.99 16.33
C ASN A 129 7.70 -10.13 14.93
N PRO A 130 7.22 -9.03 14.32
CA PRO A 130 6.42 -9.07 13.09
C PRO A 130 7.24 -9.50 11.87
N ASN A 131 6.67 -10.38 11.04
CA ASN A 131 7.35 -10.92 9.86
C ASN A 131 7.28 -9.99 8.62
N TYR A 132 7.87 -8.80 8.72
CA TYR A 132 7.95 -7.87 7.58
C TYR A 132 8.81 -8.36 6.39
N ASN A 133 9.47 -9.52 6.48
CA ASN A 133 10.31 -10.03 5.39
C ASN A 133 9.51 -10.27 4.09
N ALA A 134 8.26 -10.69 4.20
CA ALA A 134 7.35 -10.87 3.05
C ALA A 134 7.00 -9.55 2.35
N LEU A 135 7.18 -8.40 3.01
CA LEU A 135 6.90 -7.08 2.47
C LEU A 135 8.12 -6.43 1.79
N ILE A 136 9.35 -6.90 2.06
CA ILE A 136 10.59 -6.39 1.46
C ILE A 136 10.51 -6.25 -0.09
N PRO A 137 9.94 -7.20 -0.84
CA PRO A 137 9.79 -7.07 -2.30
C PRO A 137 8.84 -5.95 -2.73
N LEU A 138 7.82 -5.60 -1.93
CA LEU A 138 6.96 -4.44 -2.16
C LEU A 138 7.69 -3.15 -1.82
N LEU A 139 8.29 -3.08 -0.61
CA LEU A 139 8.92 -1.86 -0.09
C LEU A 139 10.05 -1.34 -0.99
N LYS A 140 10.84 -2.26 -1.59
CA LYS A 140 11.89 -1.91 -2.57
C LYS A 140 11.38 -1.34 -3.90
N LYS A 141 10.08 -1.45 -4.19
CA LYS A 141 9.45 -0.98 -5.44
C LYS A 141 8.57 0.26 -5.24
N LEU A 142 8.41 0.73 -4.00
CA LEU A 142 7.57 1.91 -3.73
C LEU A 142 8.22 3.19 -4.30
N PRO A 143 7.43 4.14 -4.83
CA PRO A 143 7.93 5.44 -5.23
C PRO A 143 8.13 6.35 -3.99
N LYS A 144 8.24 7.66 -4.21
CA LYS A 144 8.29 8.67 -3.14
C LYS A 144 7.16 8.45 -2.12
N ILE A 145 7.49 8.48 -0.85
CA ILE A 145 6.57 8.52 0.29
C ILE A 145 6.61 9.93 0.85
N ASP A 146 5.45 10.58 1.00
CA ASP A 146 5.38 11.94 1.52
C ASP A 146 5.48 11.94 3.06
N GLU A 147 4.77 11.04 3.76
CA GLU A 147 4.93 10.81 5.21
C GLU A 147 5.06 9.32 5.57
N LEU A 148 6.07 8.97 6.35
CA LEU A 148 6.25 7.66 6.98
C LEU A 148 5.83 7.75 8.46
N ILE A 149 4.81 6.99 8.85
CA ILE A 149 4.26 6.95 10.20
C ILE A 149 4.60 5.62 10.87
N VAL A 150 5.12 5.68 12.10
CA VAL A 150 5.44 4.50 12.94
C VAL A 150 4.70 4.59 14.28
N GLU A 151 3.71 3.71 14.48
CA GLU A 151 2.82 3.65 15.64
C GLU A 151 3.36 2.72 16.74
N HIS A 152 3.37 3.18 18.00
CA HIS A 152 3.64 2.39 19.23
C HIS A 152 4.82 1.40 19.13
N THR A 153 6.00 1.90 18.81
CA THR A 153 7.22 1.10 18.99
C THR A 153 7.52 0.89 20.47
N THR A 154 7.91 -0.33 20.85
CA THR A 154 8.72 -0.53 22.05
C THR A 154 10.16 -0.14 21.73
N SER A 155 10.98 0.15 22.74
CA SER A 155 12.41 0.45 22.54
C SER A 155 13.25 -0.72 21.97
N TRP A 156 12.63 -1.87 21.67
CA TRP A 156 13.22 -2.98 20.92
C TRP A 156 12.94 -2.88 19.40
N GLY A 157 11.85 -2.23 18.98
CA GLY A 157 11.49 -2.03 17.56
C GLY A 157 12.46 -1.14 16.76
N PHE A 158 13.40 -0.49 17.44
CA PHE A 158 14.54 0.22 16.84
C PHE A 158 15.90 -0.40 17.20
N SER A 159 15.93 -1.61 17.78
CA SER A 159 17.19 -2.35 17.99
C SER A 159 17.83 -2.67 16.62
N PRO A 160 19.17 -2.72 16.50
CA PRO A 160 19.86 -3.04 15.24
C PRO A 160 19.34 -4.29 14.51
N ASP A 161 18.95 -5.30 15.29
CA ASP A 161 18.51 -6.63 14.86
C ASP A 161 16.99 -6.73 14.61
N SER A 162 16.24 -5.64 14.85
CA SER A 162 14.77 -5.66 14.77
C SER A 162 14.27 -5.77 13.31
N PRO A 163 13.22 -6.56 13.03
CA PRO A 163 12.62 -6.64 11.70
C PRO A 163 12.11 -5.28 11.20
N LEU A 164 11.64 -4.43 12.12
CA LEU A 164 11.15 -3.09 11.82
C LEU A 164 12.27 -2.17 11.32
N LEU A 165 13.40 -2.04 12.03
CA LEU A 165 14.52 -1.22 11.57
C LEU A 165 15.07 -1.70 10.21
N LYS A 166 15.09 -3.02 9.97
CA LYS A 166 15.48 -3.62 8.69
C LYS A 166 14.62 -3.15 7.51
N VAL A 167 13.31 -2.97 7.71
CA VAL A 167 12.41 -2.45 6.65
C VAL A 167 12.33 -0.92 6.62
N LEU A 168 12.44 -0.24 7.76
CA LEU A 168 12.57 1.22 7.80
C LEU A 168 13.78 1.70 7.00
N ARG A 169 14.93 1.01 7.09
CA ARG A 169 16.12 1.28 6.26
C ARG A 169 15.88 1.17 4.73
N ILE A 170 14.79 0.53 4.29
CA ILE A 170 14.40 0.47 2.87
C ILE A 170 13.54 1.69 2.48
N VAL A 171 12.63 2.12 3.35
CA VAL A 171 11.65 3.19 3.03
C VAL A 171 12.10 4.59 3.43
N LEU A 172 12.97 4.74 4.44
CA LEU A 172 13.50 6.04 4.87
C LEU A 172 14.18 6.81 3.73
N PRO A 173 15.00 6.22 2.84
CA PRO A 173 15.62 6.95 1.73
C PRO A 173 14.64 7.47 0.65
N VAL A 174 13.39 7.00 0.64
CA VAL A 174 12.33 7.48 -0.26
C VAL A 174 11.21 8.22 0.48
N SER A 175 11.36 8.44 1.79
CA SER A 175 10.38 9.15 2.63
C SER A 175 10.77 10.62 2.83
N SER A 176 9.79 11.51 2.79
CA SER A 176 10.01 12.96 2.85
C SER A 176 9.87 13.48 4.27
N ALA A 177 8.82 13.06 4.98
CA ALA A 177 8.64 13.30 6.41
C ALA A 177 8.57 11.97 7.19
N VAL A 178 8.97 12.00 8.46
CA VAL A 178 8.93 10.83 9.36
C VAL A 178 8.27 11.20 10.68
N THR A 179 7.21 10.46 11.03
CA THR A 179 6.39 10.65 12.23
C THR A 179 6.46 9.40 13.11
N ILE A 180 7.01 9.52 14.31
CA ILE A 180 7.21 8.40 15.24
C ILE A 180 6.44 8.62 16.54
N SER A 181 5.63 7.64 16.93
CA SER A 181 5.14 7.54 18.30
C SER A 181 5.93 6.45 19.05
N ASP A 182 6.73 6.89 20.01
CA ASP A 182 7.64 6.02 20.79
C ASP A 182 7.58 6.42 22.28
N HIS A 183 7.66 5.41 23.14
CA HIS A 183 8.04 5.57 24.53
C HIS A 183 9.57 5.58 24.62
N VAL A 184 10.21 6.66 24.12
CA VAL A 184 11.65 6.79 23.86
C VAL A 184 12.54 6.53 25.09
N ARG A 185 12.73 5.26 25.45
CA ARG A 185 13.59 4.80 26.55
C ARG A 185 15.06 4.73 26.15
N LYS A 186 15.38 4.69 24.84
CA LYS A 186 16.75 4.58 24.30
C LYS A 186 16.95 5.49 23.07
N PRO A 187 17.07 6.82 23.24
CA PRO A 187 17.21 7.78 22.14
C PRO A 187 18.35 7.48 21.16
N LYS A 188 19.38 6.73 21.59
CA LYS A 188 20.51 6.34 20.75
C LYS A 188 20.14 5.60 19.46
N TYR A 189 19.03 4.85 19.44
CA TYR A 189 18.60 4.11 18.25
C TYR A 189 17.94 5.00 17.19
N LEU A 190 17.23 6.05 17.62
CA LEU A 190 16.63 7.02 16.70
C LEU A 190 17.66 7.90 15.98
N ARG A 191 18.91 7.98 16.50
CA ARG A 191 20.01 8.72 15.85
C ARG A 191 20.39 8.20 14.47
N GLU A 192 20.12 6.94 14.13
CA GLU A 192 20.32 6.46 12.76
C GLU A 192 19.21 6.95 11.83
N ILE A 193 17.97 6.97 12.31
CA ILE A 193 16.81 7.45 11.56
C ILE A 193 16.97 8.94 11.28
N PHE A 194 17.26 9.76 12.29
CA PHE A 194 17.41 11.21 12.18
C PHE A 194 18.66 11.69 11.39
N LYS A 195 19.40 10.79 10.73
CA LYS A 195 20.41 11.14 9.72
C LYS A 195 19.85 11.24 8.29
N GLY A 196 18.60 10.84 8.08
CA GLY A 196 17.93 11.00 6.78
C GLY A 196 17.64 12.47 6.47
N ASN A 197 17.69 12.82 5.19
CA ASN A 197 17.38 14.16 4.71
C ASN A 197 15.86 14.32 4.54
N PHE A 198 15.18 14.72 5.62
CA PHE A 198 13.73 14.86 5.69
C PHE A 198 13.28 16.33 5.71
N ASP A 199 12.15 16.59 5.05
CA ASP A 199 11.43 17.87 5.10
C ASP A 199 10.87 18.14 6.51
N ALA A 200 10.49 17.07 7.23
CA ALA A 200 9.98 17.15 8.61
C ALA A 200 10.23 15.86 9.42
N VAL A 201 10.50 16.01 10.71
CA VAL A 201 10.60 14.89 11.67
C VAL A 201 9.73 15.19 12.88
N SER A 202 8.72 14.35 13.14
CA SER A 202 7.81 14.46 14.27
C SER A 202 8.00 13.30 15.25
N VAL A 203 8.14 13.61 16.53
CA VAL A 203 8.19 12.61 17.61
C VAL A 203 7.18 13.01 18.69
N TYR A 204 6.20 12.14 18.96
CA TYR A 204 5.20 12.40 20.01
C TYR A 204 5.11 11.25 21.02
N ARG A 205 5.04 11.63 22.31
CA ARG A 205 4.91 10.70 23.42
C ARG A 205 3.43 10.37 23.63
N HIS A 206 3.06 9.10 23.44
CA HIS A 206 1.71 8.67 23.79
C HIS A 206 1.49 8.85 25.30
N LYS A 207 0.45 9.62 25.69
CA LYS A 207 -0.12 9.50 27.03
C LYS A 207 -0.90 8.19 27.06
N VAL A 208 -0.70 7.38 28.10
CA VAL A 208 -1.62 6.30 28.44
C VAL A 208 -2.69 6.93 29.31
N SER A 209 -3.94 6.89 28.87
CA SER A 209 -5.09 7.22 29.70
C SER A 209 -5.34 6.06 30.64
N SER A 210 -4.93 6.20 31.91
CA SER A 210 -5.23 5.21 32.93
C SER A 210 -6.74 5.17 33.21
N GLN A 211 -7.32 3.97 33.10
CA GLN A 211 -8.57 3.54 33.71
C GLN A 211 -8.30 2.16 34.33
#